data_AF-A0A661YUA2-F1
#
_entry.id   AF-A0A661YUA2-F1
#
_cell.length_a   1.000
_cell.length_b   1.000
_cell.length_c   1.000
_cell.angle_alpha   90.00
_cell.angle_beta   90.00
_cell.angle_gamma   90.00
#
_symmetry.space_group_name_H-M   'P 1'
#
loop_
_entity.id
_entity.type
_entity.pdbx_description
1 polymer ?
#
loop_
_entity_poly.entity_id
_entity_poly.type
_entity_poly.pdbx_seq_one_letter_code
_entity_poly.pdbx_strand_id
1 'polypeptide(L)'
;MRNLLNFILSIKFAGILLLLIAFAAGLATFIENDFGAIAAKAAVYNAKWFEFIIFLTFINIAWNTFKIKPLKTKRYTVFAFHLSFLFIILGAGVTRYIGFEGIMSIREGQTSNKVLSGETYIQIQTKLNQDTYSAEKRVLFSPIKSSKESLNLKTDQETYTLKVFEYVPNAQEYIMQTDEGPKMLELSGTIDGRFNRFSLFENETKSLGHNKVSFQTKDTLSPNTFCITETSKGLFIRMPADGKLISMMSSESSPLKKDSVYKFEEQKVYQAGDQSIVLRTYYSHAQTGVEQNTSGQGNGLNAIKFTLKNSKGDQIESYALGTKGYIAAAKHINFDGKHFDISYGSKSIELPFSLQLVDFQLDRYPASNSPSSYASEVILTDNRVNLKRHFRIFMNNVL
;
A
#
# COMPACT_ATOMS: atom_id res chain seq x y z
N MET A 1 31.33 29.20 26.19
CA MET A 1 31.16 27.72 26.26
C MET A 1 30.67 27.22 27.63
N ARG A 2 31.34 27.54 28.76
CA ARG A 2 30.88 27.13 30.12
C ARG A 2 29.44 27.52 30.45
N ASN A 3 28.99 28.72 30.06
CA ASN A 3 27.65 29.21 30.38
C ASN A 3 26.53 28.45 29.64
N LEU A 4 26.77 28.05 28.39
CA LEU A 4 25.82 27.27 27.59
C LEU A 4 25.67 25.85 28.15
N LEU A 5 26.79 25.20 28.47
CA LEU A 5 26.78 23.88 29.08
C LEU A 5 26.07 23.89 30.44
N ASN A 6 26.34 24.90 31.27
CA ASN A 6 25.67 25.06 32.56
C ASN A 6 24.16 25.28 32.42
N PHE A 7 23.72 25.97 31.36
CA PHE A 7 22.30 26.14 31.05
C PHE A 7 21.66 24.82 30.60
N ILE A 8 22.26 24.12 29.63
CA ILE A 8 21.78 22.83 29.11
C ILE A 8 21.67 21.79 30.23
N LEU A 9 22.56 21.83 31.21
CA LEU A 9 22.58 20.90 32.34
C LEU A 9 21.74 21.37 33.55
N SER A 10 21.01 22.49 33.43
CA SER A 10 20.20 23.05 34.52
C SER A 10 18.82 22.37 34.64
N ILE A 11 18.21 22.46 35.84
CA ILE A 11 16.84 22.02 36.10
C ILE A 11 15.82 22.87 35.31
N LYS A 12 16.09 24.17 35.12
CA LYS A 12 15.22 25.05 34.31
C LYS A 12 15.12 24.54 32.87
N PHE A 13 16.26 24.15 32.29
CA PHE A 13 16.28 23.57 30.95
C PHE A 13 15.61 22.19 30.89
N ALA A 14 15.71 21.39 31.96
CA ALA A 14 14.97 20.13 32.08
C ALA A 14 13.45 20.34 31.94
N GLY A 15 12.91 21.38 32.60
CA GLY A 15 11.51 21.76 32.46
C GLY A 15 11.13 22.16 31.03
N ILE A 16 12.00 22.90 30.32
CA ILE A 16 11.79 23.26 28.91
C ILE A 16 11.74 22.00 28.04
N LEU A 17 12.68 21.06 28.21
CA LEU A 17 12.70 19.81 27.46
C LEU A 17 11.42 18.98 27.68
N LEU A 18 10.92 18.93 28.91
CA LEU A 18 9.69 18.20 29.25
C LEU A 18 8.47 18.83 28.57
N LEU A 19 8.37 20.17 28.56
CA LEU A 19 7.33 20.88 27.83
C LEU A 19 7.42 20.66 26.32
N LEU A 20 8.63 20.63 25.75
CA LEU A 20 8.84 20.33 24.33
C LEU A 20 8.39 18.91 23.98
N ILE A 21 8.68 17.92 24.83
CA ILE A 21 8.22 16.54 24.62
C ILE A 21 6.70 16.46 24.69
N ALA A 22 6.07 17.11 25.67
CA ALA A 22 4.61 17.14 25.80
C ALA A 22 3.95 17.82 24.60
N PHE A 23 4.49 18.95 24.14
CA PHE A 23 4.03 19.64 22.94
C PHE A 23 4.19 18.77 21.68
N ALA A 24 5.34 18.11 21.52
CA ALA A 24 5.58 17.21 20.39
C ALA A 24 4.61 16.02 20.37
N ALA A 25 4.31 15.43 21.53
CA ALA A 25 3.32 14.35 21.65
C ALA A 25 1.90 14.81 21.32
N GLY A 26 1.52 16.01 21.79
CA GLY A 26 0.24 16.63 21.42
C GLY A 26 0.15 16.91 19.91
N LEU A 27 1.19 17.50 19.33
CA LEU A 27 1.27 17.75 17.89
C LEU A 27 1.19 16.44 17.08
N ALA A 28 1.85 15.38 17.53
CA ALA A 28 1.79 14.07 16.87
C ALA A 28 0.36 13.51 16.85
N THR A 29 -0.44 13.75 17.90
CA THR A 29 -1.83 13.31 17.98
C THR A 29 -2.70 14.00 16.93
N PHE A 30 -2.51 15.31 16.70
CA PHE A 30 -3.21 16.03 15.64
C PHE A 30 -2.77 15.56 14.25
N ILE A 31 -1.47 15.36 14.04
CA ILE A 31 -0.95 14.83 12.76
C ILE A 31 -1.52 13.44 12.49
N GLU A 32 -1.65 12.59 13.51
CA GLU A 32 -2.22 11.26 13.39
C GLU A 32 -3.71 11.32 13.01
N ASN A 33 -4.47 12.23 13.60
CA ASN A 33 -5.88 12.43 13.26
C ASN A 33 -6.06 12.85 11.79
N ASP A 34 -5.23 13.78 11.31
CA ASP A 34 -5.43 14.40 9.99
C ASP A 34 -4.78 13.59 8.85
N PHE A 35 -3.67 12.90 9.12
CA PHE A 35 -2.83 12.26 8.09
C PHE A 35 -2.50 10.79 8.39
N GLY A 36 -3.00 10.25 9.50
CA GLY A 36 -2.82 8.87 9.92
C GLY A 36 -1.54 8.61 10.73
N ALA A 37 -1.53 7.47 11.42
CA ALA A 37 -0.45 7.08 12.34
C ALA A 37 0.93 7.00 11.68
N ILE A 38 1.01 6.62 10.40
CA ILE A 38 2.27 6.55 9.66
C ILE A 38 2.88 7.95 9.48
N ALA A 39 2.05 8.97 9.23
CA ALA A 39 2.49 10.34 9.09
C ALA A 39 3.00 10.92 10.42
N ALA A 40 2.31 10.66 11.53
CA ALA A 40 2.76 11.05 12.87
C ALA A 40 4.09 10.38 13.25
N LYS A 41 4.24 9.08 12.94
CA LYS A 41 5.50 8.35 13.10
C LYS A 41 6.61 9.00 12.27
N ALA A 42 6.36 9.34 11.01
CA ALA A 42 7.34 9.92 10.12
C ALA A 42 7.76 11.35 10.52
N ALA A 43 6.82 12.20 10.92
CA ALA A 43 7.05 13.61 11.19
C ALA A 43 7.62 13.90 12.59
N VAL A 44 7.22 13.10 13.59
CA VAL A 44 7.58 13.31 15.00
C VAL A 44 8.41 12.15 15.54
N TYR A 45 7.83 10.97 15.71
CA TYR A 45 8.45 9.90 16.50
C TYR A 45 9.75 9.35 15.88
N ASN A 46 9.85 9.29 14.55
CA ASN A 46 11.06 8.85 13.84
C ASN A 46 11.95 10.02 13.39
N ALA A 47 11.59 11.26 13.70
CA ALA A 47 12.35 12.42 13.25
C ALA A 47 13.60 12.66 14.10
N LYS A 48 14.68 13.10 13.45
CA LYS A 48 15.97 13.35 14.10
C LYS A 48 15.93 14.47 15.13
N TRP A 49 15.06 15.46 14.95
CA TRP A 49 14.88 16.54 15.92
C TRP A 49 14.28 16.02 17.23
N PHE A 50 13.29 15.12 17.17
CA PHE A 50 12.65 14.57 18.36
C PHE A 50 13.61 13.61 19.08
N GLU A 51 14.32 12.77 18.31
CA GLU A 51 15.42 11.92 18.81
C GLU A 51 16.48 12.74 19.55
N PHE A 52 16.84 13.92 19.03
CA PHE A 52 17.78 14.83 19.68
C PHE A 52 17.23 15.42 20.99
N ILE A 53 15.95 15.79 21.05
CA ILE A 53 15.30 16.27 22.28
C ILE A 53 15.32 15.17 23.36
N ILE A 54 14.99 13.92 23.00
CA ILE A 54 15.04 12.78 23.94
C ILE A 54 16.48 12.53 24.40
N PHE A 55 17.46 12.60 23.50
CA PHE A 55 18.87 12.46 23.84
C PHE A 55 19.38 13.57 24.79
N LEU A 56 19.02 14.82 24.53
CA LEU A 56 19.33 15.94 25.45
C LEU A 56 18.67 15.75 26.81
N THR A 57 17.43 15.25 26.84
CA THR A 57 16.70 14.93 28.07
C THR A 57 17.41 13.84 28.86
N PHE A 58 17.89 12.79 28.20
CA PHE A 58 18.68 11.74 28.82
C PHE A 58 19.95 12.29 29.48
N ILE A 59 20.73 13.10 28.76
CA ILE A 59 21.95 13.73 29.30
C ILE A 59 21.62 14.63 30.49
N ASN A 60 20.59 15.45 30.37
CA ASN A 60 20.19 16.38 31.43
C ASN A 60 19.75 15.63 32.70
N ILE A 61 18.90 14.61 32.56
CA ILE A 61 18.47 13.75 33.68
C ILE A 61 19.66 13.06 34.31
N ALA A 62 20.54 12.44 33.51
CA ALA A 62 21.71 11.72 34.01
C ALA A 62 22.61 12.66 34.83
N TRP A 63 22.96 13.82 34.27
CA TRP A 63 23.80 14.79 34.96
C TRP A 63 23.18 15.27 36.28
N ASN A 64 21.91 15.70 36.27
CA ASN A 64 21.26 16.22 37.47
C ASN A 64 21.10 15.12 38.55
N THR A 65 20.85 13.89 38.13
CA THR A 65 20.74 12.73 39.02
C THR A 65 22.02 12.48 39.80
N PHE A 66 23.17 12.42 39.11
CA PHE A 66 24.46 12.12 39.75
C PHE A 66 25.09 13.34 40.44
N LYS A 67 24.84 14.57 39.95
CA LYS A 67 25.35 15.82 40.55
C LYS A 67 24.93 16.00 42.02
N ILE A 68 23.73 15.57 42.38
CA ILE A 68 23.17 15.72 43.74
C ILE A 68 23.80 14.70 44.73
N LYS A 69 24.64 13.77 44.24
CA LYS A 69 25.27 12.69 45.03
C LYS A 69 24.23 12.00 45.93
N PRO A 70 23.17 11.43 45.34
CA PRO A 70 21.97 11.01 46.07
C PRO A 70 22.23 10.00 47.20
N LEU A 71 23.23 9.13 47.03
CA LEU A 71 23.64 8.17 48.07
C LEU A 71 24.21 8.86 49.32
N LYS A 72 24.93 9.98 49.14
CA LYS A 72 25.48 10.78 50.26
C LYS A 72 24.43 11.68 50.89
N THR A 73 23.51 12.21 50.08
CA THR A 73 22.41 13.07 50.54
C THR A 73 21.19 12.28 51.03
N LYS A 74 21.26 10.94 51.05
CA LYS A 74 20.19 10.01 51.45
C LYS A 74 18.88 10.21 50.67
N ARG A 75 18.96 10.69 49.42
CA ARG A 75 17.82 10.95 48.52
C ARG A 75 17.53 9.74 47.61
N TYR A 76 17.34 8.57 48.22
CA TYR A 76 17.21 7.31 47.49
C TYR A 76 15.96 7.24 46.61
N THR A 77 14.84 7.78 47.06
CA THR A 77 13.57 7.80 46.30
C THR A 77 13.69 8.60 45.01
N VAL A 78 14.23 9.82 45.11
CA VAL A 78 14.50 10.69 43.95
C VAL A 78 15.48 10.02 42.99
N PHE A 79 16.51 9.37 43.51
CA PHE A 79 17.48 8.64 42.70
C PHE A 79 16.85 7.49 41.93
N ALA A 80 16.05 6.65 42.60
CA ALA A 80 15.35 5.54 41.97
C ALA A 80 14.40 6.03 40.86
N PHE A 81 13.67 7.12 41.10
CA PHE A 81 12.75 7.69 40.12
C PHE A 81 13.48 8.15 38.84
N HIS A 82 14.56 8.92 38.97
CA HIS A 82 15.29 9.39 37.80
C HIS A 82 16.04 8.25 37.09
N LEU A 83 16.58 7.30 37.86
CA LEU A 83 17.22 6.11 37.30
C LEU A 83 16.23 5.30 36.46
N SER A 84 14.97 5.20 36.89
CA SER A 84 13.90 4.55 36.12
C SER A 84 13.68 5.23 34.77
N PHE A 85 13.65 6.57 34.71
CA PHE A 85 13.56 7.29 33.43
C PHE A 85 14.77 7.06 32.53
N LEU A 86 15.98 7.00 33.08
CA LEU A 86 17.17 6.67 32.30
C LEU A 86 17.07 5.27 31.71
N PHE A 87 16.60 4.29 32.49
CA PHE A 87 16.36 2.93 32.01
C PHE A 87 15.27 2.88 30.93
N ILE A 88 14.16 3.62 31.10
CA ILE A 88 13.09 3.69 30.09
C ILE A 88 13.63 4.28 28.77
N ILE A 89 14.37 5.38 28.82
CA ILE A 89 14.93 6.02 27.61
C ILE A 89 15.97 5.11 26.95
N LEU A 90 16.84 4.46 27.73
CA LEU A 90 17.81 3.50 27.20
C LEU A 90 17.12 2.29 26.56
N GLY A 91 16.11 1.73 27.24
CA GLY A 91 15.30 0.63 26.71
C GLY A 91 14.61 1.02 25.40
N ALA A 92 14.02 2.22 25.33
CA ALA A 92 13.43 2.76 24.11
C ALA A 92 14.46 2.97 22.99
N GLY A 93 15.70 3.35 23.33
CA GLY A 93 16.80 3.41 22.38
C GLY A 93 17.15 2.03 21.82
N VAL A 94 17.29 1.03 22.69
CA VAL A 94 17.59 -0.35 22.27
C VAL A 94 16.50 -0.90 21.35
N THR A 95 15.22 -0.78 21.72
CA THR A 95 14.11 -1.25 20.88
C THR A 95 14.04 -0.51 19.54
N ARG A 96 14.34 0.79 19.51
CA ARG A 96 14.32 1.58 18.27
C ARG A 96 15.41 1.20 17.27
N TYR A 97 16.66 1.03 17.72
CA TYR A 97 17.80 0.84 16.81
C TYR A 97 18.11 -0.62 16.52
N ILE A 98 17.81 -1.52 17.46
CA ILE A 98 18.18 -2.94 17.39
C ILE A 98 16.92 -3.83 17.26
N GLY A 99 15.77 -3.35 17.75
CA GLY A 99 14.54 -4.13 17.74
C GLY A 99 14.02 -4.44 16.34
N PHE A 100 13.37 -5.59 16.24
CA PHE A 100 12.59 -6.02 15.07
C PHE A 100 11.13 -6.16 15.48
N GLU A 101 10.25 -5.61 14.67
CA GLU A 101 8.80 -5.66 14.88
C GLU A 101 8.13 -6.32 13.67
N GLY A 102 7.04 -7.05 13.92
CA GLY A 102 6.24 -7.65 12.87
C GLY A 102 4.94 -8.25 13.39
N ILE A 103 4.14 -8.75 12.46
CA ILE A 103 2.82 -9.33 12.70
C ILE A 103 2.84 -10.80 12.26
N MET A 104 2.45 -11.71 13.15
CA MET A 104 2.23 -13.11 12.84
C MET A 104 0.74 -13.42 12.98
N SER A 105 0.07 -13.68 11.87
CA SER A 105 -1.32 -14.12 11.87
C SER A 105 -1.37 -15.65 11.94
N ILE A 106 -1.96 -16.19 13.00
CA ILE A 106 -2.16 -17.63 13.20
C ILE A 106 -3.64 -17.89 13.41
N ARG A 107 -4.20 -18.89 12.74
CA ARG A 107 -5.56 -19.38 13.02
C ARG A 107 -5.50 -20.49 14.07
N GLU A 108 -6.57 -20.66 14.84
CA GLU A 108 -6.65 -21.75 15.81
C GLU A 108 -6.43 -23.12 15.14
N GLY A 109 -5.67 -23.97 15.80
CA GLY A 109 -5.17 -25.25 15.28
C GLY A 109 -3.98 -25.13 14.32
N GLN A 110 -3.70 -23.96 13.75
CA GLN A 110 -2.63 -23.77 12.76
C GLN A 110 -1.28 -23.47 13.41
N THR A 111 -0.22 -23.80 12.67
CA THR A 111 1.17 -23.47 13.01
C THR A 111 1.72 -22.46 12.02
N SER A 112 2.46 -21.47 12.51
CA SER A 112 3.19 -20.53 11.66
C SER A 112 4.60 -20.32 12.18
N ASN A 113 5.55 -20.18 11.27
CA ASN A 113 6.88 -19.67 11.52
C ASN A 113 7.14 -18.38 10.72
N LYS A 114 6.11 -17.71 10.19
CA LYS A 114 6.28 -16.56 9.30
C LYS A 114 5.74 -15.28 9.94
N VAL A 115 6.53 -14.22 9.88
CA VAL A 115 6.19 -12.88 10.37
C VAL A 115 6.18 -11.91 9.20
N LEU A 116 5.17 -11.05 9.13
CA LEU A 116 5.17 -9.87 8.28
C LEU A 116 5.92 -8.74 8.96
N SER A 117 6.89 -8.12 8.29
CA SER A 117 7.63 -7.00 8.86
C SER A 117 6.71 -5.83 9.24
N GLY A 118 6.96 -5.18 10.38
CA GLY A 118 6.25 -3.97 10.80
C GLY A 118 6.64 -2.73 9.97
N GLU A 119 7.77 -2.83 9.26
CA GLU A 119 8.30 -1.83 8.35
C GLU A 119 7.99 -2.20 6.90
N THR A 120 7.91 -1.22 6.01
CA THR A 120 7.67 -1.43 4.58
C THR A 120 8.96 -1.36 3.78
N TYR A 121 8.96 -2.06 2.66
CA TYR A 121 10.08 -2.20 1.77
C TYR A 121 9.64 -1.96 0.34
N ILE A 122 10.55 -1.40 -0.46
CA ILE A 122 10.51 -1.55 -1.91
C ILE A 122 11.41 -2.71 -2.25
N GLN A 123 10.91 -3.65 -3.03
CA GLN A 123 11.68 -4.82 -3.48
C GLN A 123 11.60 -4.87 -5.00
N ILE A 124 12.74 -5.19 -5.63
CA ILE A 124 12.85 -5.46 -7.05
C ILE A 124 13.59 -6.77 -7.24
N GLN A 125 13.07 -7.62 -8.11
CA GLN A 125 13.66 -8.90 -8.47
C GLN A 125 13.62 -9.10 -9.98
N THR A 126 14.64 -9.74 -10.53
CA THR A 126 14.65 -10.23 -11.91
C THR A 126 15.38 -11.56 -11.97
N LYS A 127 15.00 -12.39 -12.94
CA LYS A 127 15.70 -13.63 -13.25
C LYS A 127 16.39 -13.49 -14.58
N LEU A 128 17.69 -13.79 -14.61
CA LEU A 128 18.50 -13.83 -15.81
C LEU A 128 19.19 -15.19 -15.86
N ASN A 129 18.89 -15.96 -16.91
CA ASN A 129 19.31 -17.37 -17.02
C ASN A 129 18.81 -18.20 -15.83
N GLN A 130 19.72 -18.76 -15.03
CA GLN A 130 19.39 -19.52 -13.81
C GLN A 130 19.50 -18.67 -12.53
N ASP A 131 20.03 -17.45 -12.63
CA ASP A 131 20.32 -16.60 -11.48
C ASP A 131 19.17 -15.64 -11.19
N THR A 132 18.94 -15.43 -9.89
CA THR A 132 17.93 -14.51 -9.39
C THR A 132 18.61 -13.32 -8.72
N TYR A 133 18.42 -12.15 -9.29
CA TYR A 133 18.95 -10.89 -8.77
C TYR A 133 17.84 -10.20 -8.01
N SER A 134 18.13 -9.72 -6.80
CA SER A 134 17.17 -8.97 -5.99
C SER A 134 17.84 -7.83 -5.25
N ALA A 135 17.07 -6.77 -5.00
CA ALA A 135 17.46 -5.68 -4.14
C ALA A 135 16.23 -5.23 -3.34
N GLU A 136 16.46 -4.76 -2.13
CA GLU A 136 15.41 -4.23 -1.27
C GLU A 136 15.87 -2.97 -0.53
N LYS A 137 14.92 -2.10 -0.21
CA LYS A 137 15.16 -0.92 0.63
C LYS A 137 14.01 -0.69 1.58
N ARG A 138 14.31 -0.57 2.87
CA ARG A 138 13.34 -0.13 3.88
C ARG A 138 12.93 1.31 3.60
N VAL A 139 11.62 1.57 3.59
CA VAL A 139 11.05 2.89 3.35
C VAL A 139 9.97 3.23 4.38
N LEU A 140 9.69 4.52 4.52
CA LEU A 140 8.58 5.02 5.33
C LEU A 140 7.94 6.17 4.57
N PHE A 141 6.97 5.83 3.72
CA PHE A 141 6.19 6.79 2.95
C PHE A 141 4.95 7.23 3.72
N SER A 142 4.63 8.51 3.60
CA SER A 142 3.45 9.11 4.22
C SER A 142 3.05 10.35 3.41
N PRO A 143 1.81 10.84 3.50
CA PRO A 143 1.37 12.03 2.79
C PRO A 143 2.23 13.30 3.05
N ILE A 144 2.87 13.38 4.22
CA ILE A 144 3.64 14.57 4.65
C ILE A 144 5.15 14.43 4.37
N LYS A 145 5.64 13.21 4.13
CA LYS A 145 7.07 12.94 3.95
C LYS A 145 7.36 12.62 2.48
N SER A 146 8.43 13.21 1.94
CA SER A 146 8.91 12.95 0.57
C SER A 146 8.90 11.46 0.24
N SER A 147 8.24 11.12 -0.87
CA SER A 147 8.20 9.78 -1.47
C SER A 147 9.42 9.47 -2.35
N LYS A 148 10.36 10.41 -2.47
CA LYS A 148 11.53 10.25 -3.35
C LYS A 148 12.55 9.30 -2.73
N GLU A 149 12.60 8.09 -3.26
CA GLU A 149 13.57 7.07 -2.87
C GLU A 149 14.11 6.37 -4.13
N SER A 150 15.33 5.86 -4.04
CA SER A 150 15.94 5.06 -5.10
C SER A 150 16.56 3.78 -4.57
N LEU A 151 16.52 2.75 -5.42
CA LEU A 151 17.07 1.42 -5.20
C LEU A 151 17.78 0.95 -6.47
N ASN A 152 19.01 0.49 -6.33
CA ASN A 152 19.80 -0.05 -7.44
C ASN A 152 19.79 -1.57 -7.38
N LEU A 153 19.43 -2.20 -8.49
CA LEU A 153 19.58 -3.63 -8.72
C LEU A 153 20.79 -3.85 -9.63
N LYS A 154 21.83 -4.49 -9.10
CA LYS A 154 23.00 -4.87 -9.90
C LYS A 154 22.80 -6.27 -10.44
N THR A 155 22.97 -6.42 -11.74
CA THR A 155 23.04 -7.70 -12.43
C THR A 155 24.43 -7.89 -13.03
N ASP A 156 24.74 -9.08 -13.53
CA ASP A 156 25.99 -9.35 -14.24
C ASP A 156 26.15 -8.52 -15.53
N GLN A 157 25.04 -8.08 -16.13
CA GLN A 157 25.04 -7.35 -17.39
C GLN A 157 25.09 -5.83 -17.16
N GLU A 158 24.25 -5.32 -16.26
CA GLU A 158 24.13 -3.88 -15.99
C GLU A 158 23.47 -3.57 -14.65
N THR A 159 23.35 -2.28 -14.33
CA THR A 159 22.60 -1.81 -13.15
C THR A 159 21.27 -1.19 -13.58
N TYR A 160 20.20 -1.64 -12.94
CA TYR A 160 18.87 -1.03 -13.03
C TYR A 160 18.63 -0.14 -11.82
N THR A 161 18.11 1.06 -12.04
CA THR A 161 17.75 2.00 -10.98
C THR A 161 16.24 2.15 -10.92
N LEU A 162 15.65 1.73 -9.81
CA LEU A 162 14.25 1.99 -9.50
C LEU A 162 14.14 3.26 -8.67
N LYS A 163 13.40 4.27 -9.17
CA LYS A 163 13.16 5.54 -8.51
C LYS A 163 11.69 5.71 -8.21
N VAL A 164 11.32 5.76 -6.94
CA VAL A 164 9.97 6.15 -6.53
C VAL A 164 9.88 7.67 -6.59
N PHE A 165 8.83 8.18 -7.23
CA PHE A 165 8.58 9.61 -7.35
C PHE A 165 7.29 10.04 -6.66
N GLU A 166 6.33 9.14 -6.46
CA GLU A 166 5.03 9.45 -5.84
C GLU A 166 4.57 8.33 -4.90
N TYR A 167 3.98 8.71 -3.77
CA TYR A 167 3.26 7.82 -2.87
C TYR A 167 1.78 8.20 -2.90
N VAL A 168 0.92 7.23 -3.19
CA VAL A 168 -0.52 7.42 -3.31
C VAL A 168 -1.21 6.72 -2.13
N PRO A 169 -1.67 7.46 -1.11
CA PRO A 169 -2.41 6.88 0.00
C PRO A 169 -3.81 6.43 -0.48
N ASN A 170 -4.35 5.37 0.13
CA ASN A 170 -5.68 4.82 -0.19
C ASN A 170 -5.92 4.69 -1.71
N ALA A 171 -4.97 4.03 -2.37
CA ALA A 171 -4.90 3.91 -3.81
C ALA A 171 -6.07 3.10 -4.40
N GLN A 172 -6.63 3.60 -5.49
CA GLN A 172 -7.52 2.87 -6.38
C GLN A 172 -6.93 2.82 -7.79
N GLU A 173 -7.03 1.65 -8.42
CA GLU A 173 -6.69 1.49 -9.83
C GLU A 173 -7.81 2.07 -10.70
N TYR A 174 -7.43 2.76 -11.77
CA TYR A 174 -8.34 3.31 -12.76
C TYR A 174 -7.73 3.14 -14.16
N ILE A 175 -8.55 3.29 -15.19
CA ILE A 175 -8.06 3.20 -16.57
C ILE A 175 -7.78 4.62 -17.06
N MET A 176 -6.55 4.84 -17.51
CA MET A 176 -6.08 6.11 -18.04
C MET A 176 -5.67 5.99 -19.50
N GLN A 177 -5.81 7.10 -20.22
CA GLN A 177 -5.31 7.22 -21.59
C GLN A 177 -3.81 7.51 -21.55
N THR A 178 -3.07 6.83 -22.43
CA THR A 178 -1.61 6.91 -22.54
C THR A 178 -1.17 7.01 -24.00
N ASP A 179 0.13 7.24 -24.22
CA ASP A 179 0.73 7.24 -25.57
C ASP A 179 0.97 5.81 -26.10
N GLU A 180 1.05 4.82 -25.21
CA GLU A 180 1.30 3.41 -25.51
C GLU A 180 0.30 2.48 -24.82
N GLY A 181 0.03 1.29 -25.38
CA GLY A 181 -0.91 0.30 -24.83
C GLY A 181 -1.97 -0.14 -25.84
N PRO A 182 -2.82 -1.13 -25.53
CA PRO A 182 -3.91 -1.52 -26.43
C PRO A 182 -5.01 -0.46 -26.45
N LYS A 183 -5.71 -0.35 -27.58
CA LYS A 183 -6.98 0.40 -27.63
C LYS A 183 -8.00 -0.27 -26.73
N MET A 184 -8.86 0.54 -26.11
CA MET A 184 -9.91 0.01 -25.24
C MET A 184 -11.17 0.87 -25.29
N LEU A 185 -12.31 0.21 -25.18
CA LEU A 185 -13.62 0.85 -25.01
C LEU A 185 -14.14 0.55 -23.60
N GLU A 186 -14.65 1.57 -22.92
CA GLU A 186 -15.60 1.38 -21.83
C GLU A 186 -17.02 1.45 -22.37
N LEU A 187 -17.76 0.36 -22.17
CA LEU A 187 -19.11 0.19 -22.67
C LEU A 187 -20.07 0.01 -21.51
N SER A 188 -21.31 0.45 -21.72
CA SER A 188 -22.45 -0.01 -20.94
C SER A 188 -23.39 -0.78 -21.85
N GLY A 189 -23.98 -1.85 -21.34
CA GLY A 189 -24.97 -2.61 -22.09
C GLY A 189 -26.06 -3.21 -21.22
N THR A 190 -27.20 -3.49 -21.85
CA THR A 190 -28.32 -4.17 -21.23
C THR A 190 -28.29 -5.65 -21.58
N ILE A 191 -28.20 -6.51 -20.56
CA ILE A 191 -28.26 -7.97 -20.68
C ILE A 191 -29.45 -8.43 -19.86
N ASP A 192 -30.45 -9.06 -20.49
CA ASP A 192 -31.67 -9.57 -19.85
C ASP A 192 -32.37 -8.51 -18.98
N GLY A 193 -32.50 -7.29 -19.52
CA GLY A 193 -33.10 -6.14 -18.83
C GLY A 193 -32.24 -5.51 -17.72
N ARG A 194 -31.03 -6.00 -17.46
CA ARG A 194 -30.10 -5.43 -16.46
C ARG A 194 -28.99 -4.62 -17.10
N PHE A 195 -28.75 -3.44 -16.53
CA PHE A 195 -27.64 -2.58 -16.91
C PHE A 195 -26.32 -3.13 -16.37
N ASN A 196 -25.33 -3.28 -17.25
CA ASN A 196 -23.98 -3.72 -16.91
C ASN A 196 -22.94 -2.78 -17.54
N ARG A 197 -21.80 -2.61 -16.86
CA ARG A 197 -20.62 -1.93 -17.39
C ARG A 197 -19.52 -2.95 -17.63
N PHE A 198 -18.78 -2.78 -18.73
CA PHE A 198 -17.66 -3.65 -19.05
C PHE A 198 -16.67 -2.92 -19.97
N SER A 199 -15.41 -3.32 -19.89
CA SER A 199 -14.36 -2.91 -20.82
C SER A 199 -14.25 -3.89 -21.99
N LEU A 200 -13.70 -3.44 -23.11
CA LEU A 200 -13.40 -4.27 -24.27
C LEU A 200 -12.12 -3.80 -24.95
N PHE A 201 -11.12 -4.67 -25.00
CA PHE A 201 -9.82 -4.39 -25.62
C PHE A 201 -9.85 -4.63 -27.13
N GLU A 202 -8.88 -4.06 -27.84
CA GLU A 202 -8.67 -4.34 -29.27
C GLU A 202 -8.53 -5.85 -29.53
N ASN A 203 -9.17 -6.34 -30.58
CA ASN A 203 -9.27 -7.76 -30.96
C ASN A 203 -10.04 -8.65 -29.98
N GLU A 204 -10.75 -8.07 -29.00
CA GLU A 204 -11.57 -8.82 -28.07
C GLU A 204 -13.02 -8.96 -28.57
N THR A 205 -13.69 -10.05 -28.17
CA THR A 205 -15.13 -10.24 -28.33
C THR A 205 -15.73 -10.72 -27.02
N LYS A 206 -16.76 -10.04 -26.53
CA LYS A 206 -17.50 -10.43 -25.32
C LYS A 206 -18.94 -10.79 -25.63
N SER A 207 -19.51 -11.70 -24.85
CA SER A 207 -20.94 -12.00 -24.91
C SER A 207 -21.73 -10.86 -24.27
N LEU A 208 -22.83 -10.50 -24.92
CA LEU A 208 -23.84 -9.59 -24.43
C LEU A 208 -25.18 -10.31 -24.58
N GLY A 209 -25.48 -11.29 -23.71
CA GLY A 209 -26.64 -12.16 -23.82
C GLY A 209 -26.66 -12.96 -25.13
N HIS A 210 -27.71 -12.82 -25.94
CA HIS A 210 -27.85 -13.55 -27.22
C HIS A 210 -27.01 -12.95 -28.37
N ASN A 211 -26.59 -11.68 -28.26
CA ASN A 211 -25.60 -11.10 -29.16
C ASN A 211 -24.19 -11.11 -28.52
N LYS A 212 -23.21 -10.73 -29.33
CA LYS A 212 -21.84 -10.45 -28.90
C LYS A 212 -21.51 -8.99 -29.20
N VAL A 213 -20.44 -8.50 -28.57
CA VAL A 213 -19.80 -7.25 -28.95
C VAL A 213 -18.34 -7.52 -29.28
N SER A 214 -17.85 -6.97 -30.38
CA SER A 214 -16.45 -7.08 -30.77
C SER A 214 -15.84 -5.72 -31.06
N PHE A 215 -14.53 -5.58 -30.83
CA PHE A 215 -13.79 -4.37 -31.14
C PHE A 215 -12.54 -4.67 -31.96
N GLN A 216 -12.45 -4.07 -33.16
CA GLN A 216 -11.32 -4.22 -34.07
C GLN A 216 -10.96 -5.67 -34.40
N THR A 217 -11.95 -6.56 -34.42
CA THR A 217 -11.76 -7.96 -34.79
C THR A 217 -11.69 -8.14 -36.31
N LYS A 218 -10.95 -9.16 -36.76
CA LYS A 218 -10.85 -9.50 -38.19
C LYS A 218 -12.20 -9.83 -38.83
N ASP A 219 -13.07 -10.54 -38.09
CA ASP A 219 -14.43 -10.81 -38.53
C ASP A 219 -15.34 -9.64 -38.14
N THR A 220 -15.63 -8.79 -39.13
CA THR A 220 -16.52 -7.63 -38.98
C THR A 220 -17.96 -7.94 -39.40
N LEU A 221 -18.20 -9.13 -39.96
CA LEU A 221 -19.51 -9.59 -40.45
C LEU A 221 -20.09 -10.73 -39.61
N SER A 222 -19.48 -11.02 -38.45
CA SER A 222 -19.98 -12.02 -37.51
C SER A 222 -21.49 -11.84 -37.27
N PRO A 223 -22.28 -12.92 -37.43
CA PRO A 223 -23.70 -12.88 -37.14
C PRO A 223 -23.92 -12.66 -35.64
N ASN A 224 -25.01 -11.96 -35.30
CA ASN A 224 -25.39 -11.66 -33.91
C ASN A 224 -24.31 -10.90 -33.13
N THR A 225 -23.51 -10.07 -33.81
CA THR A 225 -22.46 -9.27 -33.17
C THR A 225 -22.63 -7.79 -33.49
N PHE A 226 -22.57 -6.95 -32.46
CA PHE A 226 -22.28 -5.53 -32.59
C PHE A 226 -20.77 -5.39 -32.89
N CYS A 227 -20.42 -5.09 -34.13
CA CYS A 227 -19.04 -4.98 -34.55
C CYS A 227 -18.59 -3.53 -34.49
N ILE A 228 -17.66 -3.21 -33.58
CA ILE A 228 -17.11 -1.88 -33.41
C ILE A 228 -15.74 -1.83 -34.07
N THR A 229 -15.52 -0.85 -34.94
CA THR A 229 -14.27 -0.66 -35.68
C THR A 229 -13.83 0.78 -35.62
N GLU A 230 -12.52 1.00 -35.62
CA GLU A 230 -11.94 2.33 -35.72
C GLU A 230 -11.47 2.58 -37.15
N THR A 231 -11.74 3.78 -37.65
CA THR A 231 -11.21 4.28 -38.93
C THR A 231 -10.61 5.67 -38.72
N SER A 232 -9.97 6.23 -39.76
CA SER A 232 -9.48 7.62 -39.72
C SER A 232 -10.57 8.67 -39.46
N LYS A 233 -11.85 8.31 -39.59
CA LYS A 233 -13.01 9.19 -39.33
C LYS A 233 -13.63 8.99 -37.95
N GLY A 234 -13.05 8.13 -37.10
CA GLY A 234 -13.52 7.81 -35.75
C GLY A 234 -14.03 6.37 -35.60
N LEU A 235 -14.74 6.12 -34.50
CA LEU A 235 -15.36 4.83 -34.20
C LEU A 235 -16.66 4.65 -34.97
N PHE A 236 -16.89 3.42 -35.41
CA PHE A 236 -18.07 2.99 -36.13
C PHE A 236 -18.61 1.68 -35.55
N ILE A 237 -19.91 1.47 -35.65
CA ILE A 237 -20.61 0.28 -35.17
C ILE A 237 -21.51 -0.29 -36.28
N ARG A 238 -21.44 -1.59 -36.49
CA ARG A 238 -22.41 -2.37 -37.27
C ARG A 238 -23.32 -3.11 -36.31
N MET A 239 -24.62 -3.02 -36.54
CA MET A 239 -25.62 -3.64 -35.68
C MET A 239 -25.76 -5.16 -35.98
N PRO A 240 -26.10 -5.99 -34.98
CA PRO A 240 -26.37 -7.42 -35.19
C PRO A 240 -27.68 -7.68 -35.95
N ALA A 241 -28.66 -6.78 -35.81
CA ALA A 241 -29.97 -6.79 -36.43
C ALA A 241 -30.47 -5.34 -36.65
N ASP A 242 -31.58 -5.18 -37.36
CA ASP A 242 -32.28 -3.90 -37.44
C ASP A 242 -32.64 -3.41 -36.04
N GLY A 243 -32.56 -2.10 -35.84
CA GLY A 243 -32.61 -1.52 -34.51
C GLY A 243 -32.89 -0.03 -34.54
N LYS A 244 -32.47 0.66 -33.48
CA LYS A 244 -32.64 2.11 -33.35
C LYS A 244 -31.49 2.74 -32.58
N LEU A 245 -31.25 4.00 -32.93
CA LEU A 245 -30.34 4.91 -32.24
C LEU A 245 -31.18 5.85 -31.40
N ILE A 246 -30.89 5.96 -30.12
CA ILE A 246 -31.59 6.88 -29.21
C ILE A 246 -30.57 7.88 -28.64
N SER A 247 -30.87 9.17 -28.76
CA SER A 247 -30.09 10.23 -28.09
C SER A 247 -30.41 10.26 -26.60
N MET A 248 -29.41 10.13 -25.71
CA MET A 248 -29.66 10.24 -24.27
C MET A 248 -30.06 11.65 -23.83
N MET A 249 -29.70 12.66 -24.63
CA MET A 249 -29.98 14.07 -24.33
C MET A 249 -31.40 14.47 -24.73
N SER A 250 -31.83 14.09 -25.94
CA SER A 250 -33.13 14.50 -26.50
C SER A 250 -34.21 13.41 -26.46
N SER A 251 -33.84 12.16 -26.16
CA SER A 251 -34.70 10.97 -26.29
C SER A 251 -35.24 10.73 -27.71
N GLU A 252 -34.74 11.45 -28.71
CA GLU A 252 -35.09 11.24 -30.11
C GLU A 252 -34.54 9.91 -30.60
N SER A 253 -35.32 9.21 -31.42
CA SER A 253 -35.00 7.90 -31.95
C SER A 253 -34.95 7.93 -33.47
N SER A 254 -33.92 7.31 -34.05
CA SER A 254 -33.83 7.07 -35.49
C SER A 254 -33.60 5.58 -35.80
N PRO A 255 -34.12 5.07 -36.92
CA PRO A 255 -33.95 3.66 -37.27
C PRO A 255 -32.52 3.34 -37.69
N LEU A 256 -32.03 2.16 -37.30
CA LEU A 256 -30.76 1.59 -37.73
C LEU A 256 -31.01 0.28 -38.50
N LYS A 257 -30.22 0.04 -39.54
CA LYS A 257 -30.27 -1.13 -40.41
C LYS A 257 -29.03 -2.00 -40.21
N LYS A 258 -29.22 -3.32 -40.15
CA LYS A 258 -28.13 -4.29 -39.93
C LYS A 258 -26.99 -4.17 -40.94
N ASP A 259 -27.33 -3.92 -42.20
CA ASP A 259 -26.39 -3.91 -43.33
C ASP A 259 -25.65 -2.57 -43.50
N SER A 260 -25.81 -1.66 -42.54
CA SER A 260 -25.20 -0.34 -42.54
C SER A 260 -24.26 -0.17 -41.34
N VAL A 261 -23.30 0.73 -41.52
CA VAL A 261 -22.31 1.09 -40.51
C VAL A 261 -22.59 2.51 -40.06
N TYR A 262 -22.64 2.72 -38.74
CA TYR A 262 -23.00 3.99 -38.13
C TYR A 262 -21.84 4.51 -37.31
N LYS A 263 -21.69 5.84 -37.24
CA LYS A 263 -20.72 6.44 -36.33
C LYS A 263 -21.09 6.04 -34.89
N PHE A 264 -20.12 5.59 -34.11
CA PHE A 264 -20.29 5.14 -32.73
C PHE A 264 -19.82 6.25 -31.79
N GLU A 265 -20.77 6.88 -31.09
CA GLU A 265 -20.54 8.10 -30.33
C GLU A 265 -21.05 7.95 -28.90
N GLU A 266 -20.45 8.71 -27.98
CA GLU A 266 -20.90 8.81 -26.60
C GLU A 266 -22.32 9.40 -26.51
N GLN A 267 -22.99 9.17 -25.38
CA GLN A 267 -24.34 9.69 -25.09
C GLN A 267 -25.43 9.21 -26.08
N LYS A 268 -25.16 8.15 -26.84
CA LYS A 268 -26.12 7.51 -27.74
C LYS A 268 -26.30 6.03 -27.37
N VAL A 269 -27.55 5.57 -27.41
CA VAL A 269 -27.93 4.18 -27.18
C VAL A 269 -28.15 3.51 -28.52
N TYR A 270 -27.36 2.47 -28.78
CA TYR A 270 -27.47 1.61 -29.96
C TYR A 270 -28.23 0.36 -29.55
N GLN A 271 -29.49 0.27 -29.96
CA GLN A 271 -30.40 -0.81 -29.53
C GLN A 271 -30.72 -1.77 -30.69
N ALA A 272 -30.62 -3.07 -30.42
CA ALA A 272 -31.12 -4.15 -31.26
C ALA A 272 -31.95 -5.11 -30.39
N GLY A 273 -33.26 -5.16 -30.64
CA GLY A 273 -34.19 -5.90 -29.78
C GLY A 273 -34.24 -5.35 -28.34
N ASP A 274 -34.11 -6.23 -27.37
CA ASP A 274 -34.03 -5.91 -25.92
C ASP A 274 -32.61 -5.53 -25.46
N GLN A 275 -31.61 -5.66 -26.34
CA GLN A 275 -30.22 -5.39 -26.01
C GLN A 275 -29.81 -4.01 -26.51
N SER A 276 -29.06 -3.31 -25.67
CA SER A 276 -28.55 -1.99 -25.99
C SER A 276 -27.08 -1.86 -25.59
N ILE A 277 -26.36 -1.00 -26.31
CA ILE A 277 -25.00 -0.62 -25.99
C ILE A 277 -24.80 0.88 -26.07
N VAL A 278 -23.93 1.37 -25.19
CA VAL A 278 -23.56 2.78 -25.05
C VAL A 278 -22.05 2.87 -24.91
N LEU A 279 -21.43 3.75 -25.70
CA LEU A 279 -20.04 4.14 -25.51
C LEU A 279 -19.94 5.09 -24.32
N ARG A 280 -19.13 4.75 -23.31
CA ARG A 280 -18.81 5.67 -22.21
C ARG A 280 -17.55 6.46 -22.49
N THR A 281 -16.49 5.76 -22.90
CA THR A 281 -15.18 6.35 -23.14
C THR A 281 -14.41 5.49 -24.13
N TYR A 282 -13.70 6.13 -25.04
CA TYR A 282 -12.73 5.50 -25.93
C TYR A 282 -11.31 5.90 -25.52
N TYR A 283 -10.46 4.90 -25.31
CA TYR A 283 -9.04 5.07 -25.04
C TYR A 283 -8.24 4.65 -26.28
N SER A 284 -7.54 5.61 -26.92
CA SER A 284 -6.68 5.31 -28.06
C SER A 284 -5.50 4.42 -27.67
N HIS A 285 -4.98 4.59 -26.46
CA HIS A 285 -4.20 3.57 -25.76
C HIS A 285 -4.57 3.63 -24.29
N ALA A 286 -4.86 2.47 -23.71
CA ALA A 286 -5.27 2.34 -22.32
C ALA A 286 -4.19 1.67 -21.50
N GLN A 287 -3.92 2.23 -20.31
CA GLN A 287 -3.17 1.55 -19.26
C GLN A 287 -3.90 1.70 -17.94
N THR A 288 -3.72 0.73 -17.06
CA THR A 288 -4.16 0.87 -15.67
C THR A 288 -3.23 1.86 -14.98
N GLY A 289 -3.77 2.93 -14.43
CA GLY A 289 -3.09 3.88 -13.54
C GLY A 289 -3.51 3.68 -12.09
N VAL A 290 -2.98 4.53 -11.20
CA VAL A 290 -3.35 4.53 -9.78
C VAL A 290 -3.52 5.96 -9.26
N GLU A 291 -4.61 6.20 -8.53
CA GLU A 291 -4.95 7.49 -7.94
C GLU A 291 -5.43 7.33 -6.50
N GLN A 292 -5.48 8.43 -5.76
CA GLN A 292 -5.98 8.42 -4.39
C GLN A 292 -7.51 8.35 -4.38
N ASN A 293 -8.07 7.36 -3.68
CA ASN A 293 -9.50 7.31 -3.41
C ASN A 293 -9.87 8.28 -2.28
N THR A 294 -10.65 9.31 -2.62
CA THR A 294 -11.14 10.34 -1.71
C THR A 294 -12.51 10.03 -1.10
N SER A 295 -13.14 8.92 -1.50
CA SER A 295 -14.55 8.58 -1.20
C SER A 295 -14.78 7.97 0.19
N GLY A 296 -13.86 8.17 1.14
CA GLY A 296 -14.12 8.00 2.58
C GLY A 296 -14.01 6.59 3.19
N GLN A 297 -13.56 5.56 2.47
CA GLN A 297 -13.22 4.27 3.08
C GLN A 297 -11.70 4.14 3.24
N GLY A 298 -11.19 4.58 4.39
CA GLY A 298 -9.75 4.73 4.69
C GLY A 298 -8.94 3.45 4.94
N ASN A 299 -9.32 2.32 4.35
CA ASN A 299 -8.66 1.01 4.57
C ASN A 299 -8.20 0.32 3.26
N GLY A 300 -8.08 1.05 2.15
CA GLY A 300 -7.54 0.52 0.90
C GLY A 300 -6.02 0.27 0.95
N LEU A 301 -5.50 -0.43 -0.06
CA LEU A 301 -4.05 -0.50 -0.29
C LEU A 301 -3.52 0.90 -0.59
N ASN A 302 -2.24 1.15 -0.34
CA ASN A 302 -1.56 2.33 -0.87
C ASN A 302 -0.84 1.94 -2.16
N ALA A 303 -0.27 2.93 -2.86
CA ALA A 303 0.60 2.67 -4.00
C ALA A 303 1.85 3.52 -3.96
N ILE A 304 2.87 3.06 -4.69
CA ILE A 304 4.00 3.88 -5.09
C ILE A 304 4.02 3.95 -6.61
N LYS A 305 4.27 5.12 -7.17
CA LYS A 305 4.63 5.27 -8.59
C LYS A 305 6.13 5.39 -8.72
N PHE A 306 6.70 4.71 -9.70
CA PHE A 306 8.13 4.62 -9.88
C PHE A 306 8.53 4.59 -11.34
N THR A 307 9.78 4.97 -11.58
CA THR A 307 10.49 4.81 -12.85
C THR A 307 11.56 3.74 -12.68
N LEU A 308 11.60 2.76 -13.59
CA LEU A 308 12.71 1.82 -13.72
C LEU A 308 13.59 2.27 -14.88
N LYS A 309 14.88 2.51 -14.61
CA LYS A 309 15.85 3.02 -15.58
C LYS A 309 17.01 2.05 -15.78
N ASN A 310 17.40 1.78 -17.03
CA ASN A 310 18.58 0.99 -17.37
C ASN A 310 19.86 1.86 -17.42
N SER A 311 21.01 1.25 -17.68
CA SER A 311 22.29 1.98 -17.77
C SER A 311 22.43 2.78 -19.07
N LYS A 312 21.66 2.48 -20.12
CA LYS A 312 21.66 3.19 -21.41
C LYS A 312 20.91 4.52 -21.37
N GLY A 313 19.99 4.68 -20.42
CA GLY A 313 19.18 5.88 -20.27
C GLY A 313 17.68 5.65 -20.45
N ASP A 314 17.29 4.51 -21.02
CA ASP A 314 15.90 4.14 -21.22
C ASP A 314 15.20 3.97 -19.89
N GLN A 315 13.91 4.28 -19.86
CA GLN A 315 13.12 4.20 -18.65
C GLN A 315 11.67 3.82 -18.94
N ILE A 316 11.05 3.15 -17.98
CA ILE A 316 9.61 2.85 -17.98
C ILE A 316 8.99 3.30 -16.66
N GLU A 317 7.78 3.82 -16.70
CA GLU A 317 7.00 4.19 -15.52
C GLU A 317 5.97 3.13 -15.18
N SER A 318 5.74 2.93 -13.89
CA SER A 318 4.69 2.04 -13.41
C SER A 318 4.37 2.32 -11.94
N TYR A 319 3.58 1.44 -11.33
CA TYR A 319 3.23 1.52 -9.92
C TYR A 319 3.17 0.14 -9.28
N ALA A 320 3.35 0.09 -7.96
CA ALA A 320 3.13 -1.10 -7.14
C ALA A 320 2.16 -0.77 -6.01
N LEU A 321 1.15 -1.61 -5.86
CA LEU A 321 0.24 -1.56 -4.71
C LEU A 321 0.91 -2.19 -3.49
N GLY A 322 0.55 -1.71 -2.30
CA GLY A 322 1.16 -2.17 -1.07
C GLY A 322 0.74 -1.37 0.16
N THR A 323 0.71 -2.02 1.31
CA THR A 323 0.53 -1.33 2.59
C THR A 323 1.26 -2.07 3.71
N LYS A 324 1.42 -1.40 4.86
CA LYS A 324 1.97 -2.04 6.06
C LYS A 324 1.04 -3.17 6.52
N GLY A 325 1.62 -4.31 6.86
CA GLY A 325 0.90 -5.50 7.34
C GLY A 325 0.27 -6.34 6.22
N TYR A 326 0.54 -6.01 4.96
CA TYR A 326 0.01 -6.73 3.81
C TYR A 326 1.13 -7.03 2.80
N ILE A 327 1.09 -8.21 2.19
CA ILE A 327 1.95 -8.58 1.05
C ILE A 327 1.08 -8.47 -0.20
N ALA A 328 1.27 -7.39 -0.95
CA ALA A 328 0.61 -7.24 -2.24
C ALA A 328 1.28 -8.10 -3.31
N ALA A 329 0.52 -8.45 -4.35
CA ALA A 329 1.07 -9.10 -5.54
C ALA A 329 2.13 -8.20 -6.17
N ALA A 330 3.21 -8.81 -6.67
CA ALA A 330 4.25 -8.06 -7.36
C ALA A 330 3.69 -7.44 -8.65
N LYS A 331 4.12 -6.21 -8.94
CA LYS A 331 3.95 -5.62 -10.26
C LYS A 331 4.96 -6.26 -11.20
N HIS A 332 4.44 -6.98 -12.18
CA HIS A 332 5.21 -7.58 -13.26
C HIS A 332 5.46 -6.54 -14.36
N ILE A 333 6.72 -6.33 -14.73
CA ILE A 333 7.12 -5.38 -15.79
C ILE A 333 8.08 -6.07 -16.75
N ASN A 334 7.83 -5.90 -18.05
CA ASN A 334 8.79 -6.26 -19.08
C ASN A 334 9.53 -4.98 -19.52
N PHE A 335 10.86 -4.96 -19.34
CA PHE A 335 11.69 -3.79 -19.65
C PHE A 335 13.07 -4.25 -20.13
N ASP A 336 13.60 -3.66 -21.20
CA ASP A 336 14.89 -4.04 -21.80
C ASP A 336 15.02 -5.57 -22.05
N GLY A 337 13.91 -6.17 -22.53
CA GLY A 337 13.80 -7.61 -22.82
C GLY A 337 13.81 -8.53 -21.60
N LYS A 338 13.72 -7.99 -20.38
CA LYS A 338 13.78 -8.74 -19.11
C LYS A 338 12.48 -8.58 -18.32
N HIS A 339 12.21 -9.56 -17.46
CA HIS A 339 11.07 -9.54 -16.55
C HIS A 339 11.48 -9.05 -15.15
N PHE A 340 10.75 -8.09 -14.62
CA PHE A 340 10.97 -7.53 -13.29
C PHE A 340 9.73 -7.69 -12.43
N ASP A 341 9.94 -8.18 -11.21
CA ASP A 341 8.95 -8.24 -10.15
C ASP A 341 9.24 -7.13 -9.16
N ILE A 342 8.31 -6.17 -9.04
CA ILE A 342 8.47 -5.03 -8.14
C ILE A 342 7.33 -5.04 -7.13
N SER A 343 7.67 -5.00 -5.84
CA SER A 343 6.67 -4.98 -4.77
C SER A 343 6.93 -3.87 -3.77
N TYR A 344 5.85 -3.44 -3.14
CA TYR A 344 5.84 -2.47 -2.05
C TYR A 344 5.02 -3.00 -0.88
N GLY A 345 5.50 -2.80 0.35
CA GLY A 345 4.76 -3.17 1.56
C GLY A 345 5.60 -3.97 2.55
N SER A 346 4.92 -4.69 3.44
CA SER A 346 5.60 -5.58 4.39
C SER A 346 6.19 -6.79 3.66
N LYS A 347 7.32 -7.31 4.17
CA LYS A 347 7.92 -8.55 3.68
C LYS A 347 7.70 -9.70 4.64
N SER A 348 7.61 -10.91 4.10
CA SER A 348 7.57 -12.14 4.90
C SER A 348 8.97 -12.49 5.38
N ILE A 349 9.10 -12.79 6.67
CA ILE A 349 10.34 -13.25 7.30
C ILE A 349 10.06 -14.59 7.95
N GLU A 350 10.82 -15.60 7.59
CA GLU A 350 10.76 -16.91 8.24
C GLU A 350 11.57 -16.87 9.53
N LEU A 351 10.92 -17.31 10.61
CA LEU A 351 11.53 -17.49 11.91
C LEU A 351 12.11 -18.90 12.03
N PRO A 352 13.15 -19.06 12.84
CA PRO A 352 13.78 -20.35 13.03
C PRO A 352 13.08 -21.22 14.09
N PHE A 353 11.93 -20.77 14.59
CA PHE A 353 11.00 -21.50 15.45
C PHE A 353 9.58 -21.29 14.94
N SER A 354 8.65 -22.13 15.40
CA SER A 354 7.24 -22.06 15.03
C SER A 354 6.35 -21.92 16.25
N LEU A 355 5.21 -21.26 16.06
CA LEU A 355 4.15 -21.15 17.05
C LEU A 355 2.89 -21.81 16.49
N GLN A 356 2.31 -22.73 17.26
CA GLN A 356 0.96 -23.23 17.01
C GLN A 356 -0.01 -22.50 17.93
N LEU A 357 -1.09 -21.95 17.38
CA LEU A 357 -2.20 -21.43 18.18
C LEU A 357 -3.14 -22.58 18.51
N VAL A 358 -3.23 -22.96 19.78
CA VAL A 358 -4.12 -24.03 20.24
C VAL A 358 -5.52 -23.49 20.46
N ASP A 359 -5.63 -22.37 21.17
CA ASP A 359 -6.89 -21.78 21.59
C ASP A 359 -6.72 -20.27 21.79
N PHE A 360 -7.68 -19.47 21.31
CA PHE A 360 -7.75 -18.03 21.51
C PHE A 360 -8.99 -17.65 22.33
N GLN A 361 -8.75 -17.09 23.50
CA GLN A 361 -9.76 -16.65 24.44
C GLN A 361 -9.92 -15.13 24.36
N LEU A 362 -11.16 -14.66 24.22
CA LEU A 362 -11.51 -13.24 24.20
C LEU A 362 -12.69 -12.99 25.14
N ASP A 363 -12.40 -12.39 26.28
CA ASP A 363 -13.43 -11.92 27.19
C ASP A 363 -13.88 -10.52 26.80
N ARG A 364 -15.14 -10.19 27.10
CA ARG A 364 -15.73 -8.88 26.83
C ARG A 364 -16.34 -8.30 28.09
N TYR A 365 -16.41 -6.97 28.14
CA TYR A 365 -17.11 -6.29 29.22
C TYR A 365 -18.59 -6.70 29.26
N PRO A 366 -19.19 -6.86 30.46
CA PRO A 366 -20.61 -7.12 30.58
C PRO A 366 -21.43 -6.10 29.79
N ALA A 367 -22.41 -6.58 29.02
CA ALA A 367 -23.28 -5.77 28.17
C ALA A 367 -22.57 -4.94 27.08
N SER A 368 -21.35 -5.31 26.67
CA SER A 368 -20.64 -4.65 25.56
C SER A 368 -19.94 -5.67 24.65
N ASN A 369 -19.76 -5.29 23.38
CA ASN A 369 -18.88 -6.02 22.46
C ASN A 369 -17.40 -5.62 22.62
N SER A 370 -17.04 -4.74 23.56
CA SER A 370 -15.65 -4.33 23.78
C SER A 370 -14.85 -5.45 24.47
N PRO A 371 -13.67 -5.85 23.93
CA PRO A 371 -12.74 -6.75 24.60
C PRO A 371 -12.34 -6.26 25.99
N SER A 372 -12.38 -7.14 26.99
CA SER A 372 -11.87 -6.88 28.35
C SER A 372 -10.55 -7.61 28.63
N SER A 373 -10.37 -8.81 28.08
CA SER A 373 -9.12 -9.56 28.14
C SER A 373 -8.98 -10.47 26.93
N TYR A 374 -7.73 -10.76 26.56
CA TYR A 374 -7.42 -11.78 25.57
C TYR A 374 -6.27 -12.67 26.07
N ALA A 375 -6.34 -13.95 25.72
CA ALA A 375 -5.29 -14.92 25.97
C ALA A 375 -5.17 -15.89 24.79
N SER A 376 -3.96 -16.34 24.50
CA SER A 376 -3.66 -17.34 23.49
C SER A 376 -2.87 -18.46 24.14
N GLU A 377 -3.39 -19.68 24.06
CA GLU A 377 -2.64 -20.88 24.39
C GLU A 377 -1.83 -21.29 23.15
N VAL A 378 -0.51 -21.28 23.26
CA VAL A 378 0.39 -21.56 22.13
C VAL A 378 1.39 -22.67 22.46
N ILE A 379 1.80 -23.39 21.42
CA ILE A 379 2.91 -24.34 21.49
C ILE A 379 4.09 -23.75 20.71
N LEU A 380 5.17 -23.42 21.41
CA LEU A 380 6.44 -23.07 20.81
C LEU A 380 7.20 -24.34 20.46
N THR A 381 7.62 -24.45 19.20
CA THR A 381 8.49 -25.54 18.72
C THR A 381 9.73 -24.98 18.05
N ASP A 382 10.91 -25.32 18.58
CA ASP A 382 12.22 -25.01 18.00
C ASP A 382 13.06 -26.29 17.88
N ASN A 383 13.14 -26.82 16.66
CA ASN A 383 13.83 -28.07 16.36
C ASN A 383 15.36 -27.95 16.49
N ARG A 384 15.92 -26.74 16.46
CA ARG A 384 17.38 -26.53 16.54
C ARG A 384 17.91 -26.87 17.94
N VAL A 385 17.05 -26.72 18.95
CA VAL A 385 17.36 -26.98 20.37
C VAL A 385 16.45 -28.06 20.96
N ASN A 386 15.70 -28.80 20.13
CA ASN A 386 14.72 -29.81 20.54
C ASN A 386 13.74 -29.30 21.63
N LEU A 387 13.30 -28.04 21.49
CA LEU A 387 12.40 -27.42 22.45
C LEU A 387 10.96 -27.51 21.95
N LYS A 388 10.08 -28.06 22.79
CA LYS A 388 8.63 -27.99 22.62
C LYS A 388 8.00 -27.57 23.94
N ARG A 389 7.36 -26.40 23.97
CA ARG A 389 6.85 -25.80 25.21
C ARG A 389 5.45 -25.22 25.01
N HIS A 390 4.54 -25.54 25.93
CA HIS A 390 3.26 -24.87 26.05
C HIS A 390 3.45 -23.53 26.76
N PHE A 391 2.85 -22.48 26.24
CA PHE A 391 2.92 -21.14 26.78
C PHE A 391 1.58 -20.43 26.63
N ARG A 392 1.19 -19.65 27.63
CA ARG A 392 -0.01 -18.81 27.59
C ARG A 392 0.40 -17.35 27.43
N ILE A 393 0.08 -16.76 26.29
CA ILE A 393 0.29 -15.33 26.03
C ILE A 393 -0.98 -14.59 26.41
N PHE A 394 -0.89 -13.53 27.21
CA PHE A 394 -2.05 -12.72 27.58
C PHE A 394 -1.66 -11.27 27.85
N MET A 395 -2.63 -10.40 28.13
CA MET A 395 -2.37 -8.98 28.37
C MET A 395 -1.27 -8.75 29.41
N ASN A 396 -0.23 -8.02 29.03
CA ASN A 396 0.98 -7.72 29.82
C ASN A 396 1.84 -8.94 30.21
N ASN A 397 1.61 -10.12 29.62
CA ASN A 397 2.46 -11.30 29.77
C ASN A 397 2.77 -11.91 28.40
N VAL A 398 3.93 -11.54 27.88
CA VAL A 398 4.41 -11.93 26.55
C VAL A 398 5.44 -13.05 26.63
N LEU A 399 5.61 -13.76 25.50
CA LEU A 399 6.43 -14.97 25.37
C LEU A 399 7.95 -14.72 25.45
#